data_AF-A0A6A6ZSF8-F1
#
_entry.id   AF-A0A6A6ZSF8-F1
#
_cell.length_a   1.000
_cell.length_b   1.000
_cell.length_c   1.000
_cell.angle_alpha   90.00
_cell.angle_beta   90.00
_cell.angle_gamma   90.00
#
_symmetry.space_group_name_H-M   'P 1'
#
loop_
_entity.id
_entity.type
_entity.pdbx_description
1 polymer ?
#
loop_
_entity_poly.entity_id
_entity_poly.type
_entity_poly.pdbx_seq_one_letter_code
_entity_poly.pdbx_strand_id
1 'polypeptide(L)' 'AQPVSKNSRCGAGFGGRTCYGGKWGDCCSKHFYCGSIDNYCRPSSCQKGYGRC' A
#
# COMPACT_ATOMS: atom_id res chain seq x y z
N ALA A 1 -9.83 10.40 -6.03
CA ALA A 1 -9.44 9.86 -4.70
C ALA A 1 -9.30 8.34 -4.82
N GLN A 2 -8.20 7.75 -4.33
CA GLN A 2 -8.01 6.30 -4.38
C GLN A 2 -8.78 5.61 -3.23
N PRO A 3 -9.44 4.46 -3.47
CA PRO A 3 -10.14 3.72 -2.42
C PRO A 3 -9.16 3.12 -1.41
N VAL A 4 -9.44 3.26 -0.11
CA VAL A 4 -8.64 2.62 0.94
C VAL A 4 -8.80 1.10 0.85
N SER A 5 -7.69 0.38 1.04
CA SER A 5 -7.68 -1.07 1.09
C SER A 5 -8.64 -1.60 2.17
N LYS A 6 -9.31 -2.73 1.89
CA LYS A 6 -10.21 -3.42 2.83
C LYS A 6 -9.77 -4.85 3.16
N ASN A 7 -8.73 -5.32 2.48
CA ASN A 7 -8.27 -6.71 2.54
C ASN A 7 -6.73 -6.78 2.51
N SER A 8 -6.06 -5.72 2.98
CA SER A 8 -4.60 -5.54 2.87
C SER A 8 -4.04 -5.49 1.45
N ARG A 9 -4.86 -5.41 0.39
CA ARG A 9 -4.37 -5.28 -1.00
C ARG A 9 -4.35 -3.83 -1.49
N CYS A 10 -3.31 -3.45 -2.23
CA CYS A 10 -3.11 -2.09 -2.74
C CYS A 10 -2.58 -2.09 -4.18
N GLY A 11 -2.43 -0.91 -4.78
CA GLY A 11 -1.87 -0.75 -6.11
C GLY A 11 -2.90 -0.82 -7.23
N ALA A 12 -2.44 -0.51 -8.45
CA ALA A 12 -3.25 -0.52 -9.67
C ALA A 12 -3.92 -1.88 -9.91
N GLY A 13 -3.20 -2.98 -9.67
CA GLY A 13 -3.68 -4.35 -9.86
C GLY A 13 -4.83 -4.78 -8.95
N PHE A 14 -5.12 -4.00 -7.90
CA PHE A 14 -6.21 -4.28 -6.94
C PHE A 14 -7.30 -3.21 -6.99
N GLY A 15 -7.54 -2.62 -8.16
CA GLY A 15 -8.55 -1.57 -8.34
C GLY A 15 -8.07 -0.20 -7.87
N GLY A 16 -6.76 0.05 -7.97
CA GLY A 16 -6.15 1.32 -7.59
C GLY A 16 -6.26 1.64 -6.10
N ARG A 17 -6.24 0.61 -5.24
CA ARG A 17 -6.42 0.75 -3.80
C ARG A 17 -5.18 1.34 -3.13
N THR A 18 -5.39 2.21 -2.16
CA THR A 18 -4.33 2.80 -1.35
C THR A 18 -4.29 2.21 0.06
N CYS A 19 -3.09 2.18 0.65
CA CYS A 19 -2.89 1.84 2.05
C CYS A 19 -3.02 3.04 2.98
N TYR A 20 -3.03 4.28 2.46
CA TYR A 20 -3.16 5.49 3.28
C TYR A 20 -4.43 5.47 4.13
N GLY A 21 -4.28 5.59 5.45
CA GLY A 21 -5.38 5.53 6.40
C GLY A 21 -5.98 4.14 6.57
N GLY A 22 -5.30 3.10 6.07
CA GLY A 22 -5.69 1.71 6.19
C GLY A 22 -5.28 1.10 7.53
N LYS A 23 -6.05 0.11 8.01
CA LYS A 23 -5.79 -0.56 9.30
C LYS A 23 -4.52 -1.43 9.31
N TRP A 24 -4.03 -1.81 8.13
CA TRP A 24 -2.85 -2.68 7.97
C TRP A 24 -1.53 -1.91 7.93
N GLY A 25 -1.58 -0.58 7.91
CA GLY A 25 -0.43 0.29 7.72
C GLY A 25 -0.53 1.08 6.42
N ASP A 26 0.23 2.17 6.36
CA ASP A 26 0.13 3.16 5.28
C ASP A 26 0.99 2.82 4.05
N CYS A 27 1.82 1.79 4.10
CA CYS A 27 2.79 1.48 3.06
C CYS A 27 2.26 0.39 2.13
N CYS A 28 2.33 0.62 0.82
CA CYS A 28 1.96 -0.37 -0.18
C CYS A 28 3.22 -1.03 -0.73
N SER A 29 3.41 -2.33 -0.52
CA SER A 29 4.56 -3.03 -1.10
C SER A 29 4.41 -3.27 -2.60
N LYS A 30 5.53 -3.54 -3.29
CA LYS A 30 5.58 -3.99 -4.69
C LYS A 30 4.79 -5.27 -4.94
N HIS A 31 4.51 -6.04 -3.90
CA HIS A 31 3.67 -7.24 -3.96
C HIS A 31 2.19 -6.96 -3.74
N PHE A 32 1.78 -5.68 -3.82
CA PHE A 32 0.41 -5.23 -3.69
C PHE A 32 -0.18 -5.49 -2.31
N TYR A 33 0.63 -5.38 -1.25
CA TYR A 33 0.19 -5.57 0.13
C TYR A 33 0.40 -4.32 0.98
N CYS A 34 -0.58 -4.02 1.84
CA CYS A 34 -0.47 -2.99 2.85
C CYS A 34 0.27 -3.51 4.08
N GLY A 35 1.20 -2.70 4.58
CA GLY A 35 1.94 -2.95 5.80
C GLY A 35 2.49 -1.65 6.38
N SER A 36 3.12 -1.76 7.54
CA SER A 36 3.74 -0.63 8.26
C SER A 36 5.21 -0.85 8.60
N ILE A 37 5.76 -2.03 8.31
CA ILE A 37 7.19 -2.33 8.53
C ILE A 37 8.04 -1.96 7.30
N ASP A 38 9.35 -1.82 7.49
CA ASP A 38 10.30 -1.43 6.44
C ASP A 38 10.20 -2.25 5.16
N ASN A 39 9.87 -3.54 5.24
CA ASN A 39 9.71 -4.38 4.05
C ASN A 39 8.57 -3.89 3.12
N TYR A 40 7.58 -3.17 3.64
CA TYR A 40 6.49 -2.56 2.87
C TYR A 40 6.75 -1.09 2.56
N CYS A 41 7.45 -0.38 3.45
CA CYS A 41 7.64 1.08 3.37
C CYS A 41 8.94 1.49 2.68
N ARG A 42 9.93 0.59 2.53
CA ARG A 42 11.20 0.95 1.91
C ARG A 42 10.98 1.46 0.48
N PRO A 43 11.69 2.52 0.05
CA PRO A 43 11.57 3.05 -1.31
C PRO A 43 11.82 2.00 -2.40
N SER A 44 12.66 1.00 -2.11
CA SER A 44 12.99 -0.10 -3.00
C SER A 44 11.95 -1.23 -3.02
N SER A 45 11.03 -1.29 -2.05
CA SER A 45 10.01 -2.34 -1.93
C SER A 45 8.58 -1.81 -1.88
N CYS A 46 8.37 -0.50 -1.96
CA CYS A 46 7.09 0.17 -1.93
C CYS A 46 6.60 0.65 -3.32
N GLN A 47 5.28 0.69 -3.52
CA GLN A 47 4.61 1.27 -4.69
C GLN A 47 4.24 2.72 -4.43
N LYS A 48 5.02 3.64 -5.00
CA LYS A 48 4.73 5.07 -4.96
C LYS A 48 3.34 5.37 -5.50
N GLY A 49 2.62 6.25 -4.82
CA GLY A 49 1.25 6.66 -5.15
C GLY A 49 0.15 5.81 -4.51
N TYR A 50 0.48 4.63 -3.98
CA TYR A 50 -0.48 3.73 -3.31
C TYR A 50 -0.24 3.55 -1.82
N GLY A 51 0.81 4.17 -1.28
CA GLY A 51 1.11 4.19 0.14
C GLY A 51 2.35 5.04 0.43
N ARG A 52 2.70 5.11 1.71
CA ARG A 52 3.90 5.82 2.19
C ARG A 52 5.14 4.97 1.90
N CYS A 53 5.89 5.43 0.92
CA CYS A 53 7.30 5.11 0.74
C CYS A 53 8.11 6.34 1.21
#